data_AF-A0A242N260-F1
#
_entry.id   AF-A0A242N260-F1
#
_cell.length_a   1.000
_cell.length_b   1.000
_cell.length_c   1.000
_cell.angle_alpha   90.00
_cell.angle_beta   90.00
_cell.angle_gamma   90.00
#
_symmetry.space_group_name_H-M   'P 1'
#
loop_
_entity.id
_entity.type
_entity.pdbx_description
1 polymer ?
#
loop_
_entity_poly.entity_id
_entity_poly.type
_entity_poly.pdbx_seq_one_letter_code
_entity_poly.pdbx_strand_id
1 'polypeptide(L)'
;MQQNENKQDLLICCEVLEHLENPEDGLGKLRAAAQKYVIVSVPREPIWSALNLARGKYLTSGGNTPGHIQRWSATAFKSLVSRYFEIVETRTPLPWTMLLCRVPGTPRRG
;
A
#
# COMPACT_ATOMS: atom_id res chain seq x y z
N MET A 1 32.59 -6.02 -4.33
CA MET A 1 31.53 -7.03 -4.44
C MET A 1 30.39 -6.43 -5.24
N GLN A 2 30.16 -6.88 -6.46
CA GLN A 2 29.04 -6.43 -7.27
C GLN A 2 27.77 -7.10 -6.74
N GLN A 3 26.92 -6.38 -6.01
CA GLN A 3 25.56 -6.86 -5.72
C GLN A 3 24.80 -6.78 -7.04
N ASN A 4 24.61 -7.92 -7.72
CA ASN A 4 23.61 -8.02 -8.78
C ASN A 4 22.24 -7.87 -8.12
N GLU A 5 21.73 -6.64 -8.04
CA GLU A 5 20.34 -6.40 -7.66
C GLU A 5 19.45 -6.95 -8.77
N ASN A 6 19.03 -8.21 -8.65
CA ASN A 6 17.98 -8.79 -9.47
C ASN A 6 16.66 -8.07 -9.15
N LYS A 7 16.44 -6.92 -9.78
CA LYS A 7 15.16 -6.23 -9.70
C LYS A 7 14.06 -7.15 -10.20
N GLN A 8 12.97 -7.20 -9.45
CA GLN A 8 11.84 -8.07 -9.78
C GLN A 8 10.88 -7.32 -10.69
N ASP A 9 10.38 -7.97 -11.74
CA ASP A 9 9.41 -7.37 -12.66
C ASP A 9 8.13 -6.92 -11.95
N LEU A 10 7.70 -7.65 -10.91
CA LEU A 10 6.56 -7.32 -10.06
C LEU A 10 6.94 -7.51 -8.59
N LEU A 11 6.63 -6.51 -7.76
CA LEU A 11 6.62 -6.64 -6.30
C LEU A 11 5.19 -6.54 -5.76
N ILE A 12 4.90 -7.30 -4.71
CA ILE A 12 3.61 -7.27 -4.01
C ILE A 12 3.88 -6.94 -2.55
N CYS A 13 3.24 -5.90 -2.04
CA CYS A 13 3.38 -5.40 -0.68
C CYS A 13 1.99 -5.08 -0.11
N CYS A 14 1.33 -6.11 0.42
CA CYS A 14 -0.05 -6.03 0.91
C CYS A 14 -0.08 -5.97 2.43
N GLU A 15 -0.80 -4.99 2.97
CA GLU A 15 -1.02 -4.83 4.42
C GLU A 15 0.29 -4.74 5.22
N VAL A 16 1.21 -3.91 4.71
CA VAL A 16 2.51 -3.64 5.35
C VAL A 16 2.65 -2.17 5.70
N LEU A 17 2.27 -1.27 4.80
CA LEU A 17 2.58 0.16 4.93
C LEU A 17 1.90 0.80 6.15
N GLU A 18 0.76 0.30 6.59
CA GLU A 18 0.01 0.76 7.75
C GLU A 18 0.71 0.53 9.10
N HIS A 19 1.69 -0.38 9.08
CA HIS A 19 2.50 -0.74 10.24
C HIS A 19 3.82 0.04 10.31
N LEU A 20 4.16 0.82 9.27
CA LEU A 20 5.41 1.57 9.20
C LEU A 20 5.26 2.96 9.80
N GLU A 21 6.19 3.35 10.67
CA GLU A 21 6.26 4.72 11.21
C GLU A 21 6.54 5.72 10.07
N ASN A 22 7.42 5.33 9.14
CA ASN A 22 7.79 6.10 7.97
C ASN A 22 7.42 5.32 6.69
N PRO A 23 6.16 5.37 6.23
CA PRO A 23 5.73 4.64 5.03
C PRO A 23 6.42 5.12 3.75
N GLU A 24 6.89 6.37 3.73
CA GLU A 24 7.68 6.95 2.64
C GLU A 24 8.99 6.17 2.39
N ASP A 25 9.68 5.74 3.45
CA ASP A 25 10.89 4.92 3.33
C ASP A 25 10.59 3.55 2.72
N GLY A 26 9.46 2.96 3.12
CA GLY A 26 8.95 1.70 2.55
C GLY A 26 8.69 1.83 1.06
N LEU A 27 8.00 2.90 0.65
CA LEU A 27 7.73 3.20 -0.77
C LEU A 27 9.02 3.47 -1.56
N GLY A 28 10.00 4.14 -0.96
CA GLY A 28 11.33 4.34 -1.54
C GLY A 28 12.06 3.02 -1.80
N LYS A 29 12.05 2.10 -0.83
CA LYS A 29 12.65 0.76 -0.98
C LYS A 29 11.94 -0.07 -2.07
N LEU A 30 10.60 -0.04 -2.10
CA LEU A 30 9.82 -0.69 -3.17
C LEU A 30 10.18 -0.14 -4.55
N ARG A 31 10.35 1.19 -4.67
CA ARG A 31 10.73 1.84 -5.93
C ARG A 31 12.15 1.45 -6.36
N ALA A 32 13.08 1.31 -5.41
CA ALA A 32 14.44 0.88 -5.71
C ALA A 32 14.49 -0.57 -6.22
N ALA A 33 13.72 -1.46 -5.58
CA ALA A 33 13.75 -2.91 -5.82
C ALA A 33 12.88 -3.38 -7.01
N ALA A 34 11.79 -2.67 -7.34
CA ALA A 34 10.91 -3.05 -8.45
C ALA A 34 11.48 -2.62 -9.82
N GLN A 35 11.35 -3.49 -10.82
CA GLN A 35 11.73 -3.19 -12.20
C GLN A 35 10.56 -2.56 -12.98
N LYS A 36 9.34 -3.08 -12.87
CA LYS A 36 8.19 -2.61 -13.68
C LYS A 36 6.97 -2.24 -12.84
N TYR A 37 6.45 -3.20 -12.07
CA TYR A 37 5.18 -3.04 -11.38
C TYR A 37 5.30 -3.27 -9.87
N VAL A 38 4.43 -2.60 -9.13
CA VAL A 38 4.22 -2.83 -7.70
C VAL A 38 2.72 -2.91 -7.44
N ILE A 39 2.29 -3.91 -6.67
CA ILE A 39 0.96 -3.96 -6.09
C ILE A 39 1.09 -3.60 -4.61
N VAL A 40 0.35 -2.60 -4.17
CA VAL A 40 0.25 -2.24 -2.74
C VAL A 40 -1.19 -2.25 -2.27
N SER A 41 -1.41 -2.66 -1.03
CA SER A 41 -2.73 -2.57 -0.41
C SER A 41 -2.68 -2.18 1.05
N VAL A 42 -3.74 -1.51 1.50
CA VAL A 42 -3.97 -1.15 2.91
C VAL A 42 -5.46 -1.33 3.25
N PRO A 43 -5.80 -1.56 4.53
CA PRO A 43 -7.16 -1.46 5.01
C PRO A 43 -7.73 -0.08 4.70
N ARG A 44 -8.96 -0.04 4.18
CA ARG A 44 -9.64 1.20 3.82
C ARG A 44 -10.37 1.74 5.04
N GLU A 45 -9.88 2.85 5.58
CA GLU A 45 -10.52 3.56 6.69
C GLU A 45 -11.56 4.58 6.16
N PRO A 46 -12.68 4.80 6.86
CA PRO A 46 -13.06 4.25 8.17
C PRO A 46 -13.75 2.86 8.12
N ILE A 47 -13.90 2.25 6.93
CA ILE A 47 -14.67 1.00 6.75
C ILE A 47 -14.07 -0.15 7.55
N TRP A 48 -12.75 -0.30 7.54
CA TRP A 48 -12.04 -1.33 8.32
C TRP A 48 -12.40 -1.28 9.81
N SER A 49 -12.25 -0.12 10.44
CA SER A 49 -12.56 0.05 11.86
C SER A 49 -14.05 -0.14 12.13
N ALA A 50 -14.94 0.35 11.27
CA ALA A 50 -16.37 0.13 11.40
C ALA A 50 -16.75 -1.36 11.36
N LEU A 51 -16.16 -2.16 10.48
CA LEU A 51 -16.39 -3.61 10.42
C LEU A 51 -15.83 -4.34 11.63
N ASN A 52 -14.69 -3.89 12.16
CA ASN A 52 -14.16 -4.43 13.41
C ASN A 52 -15.11 -4.18 14.58
N LEU A 53 -15.64 -2.96 14.70
CA LEU A 53 -16.65 -2.62 15.71
C LEU A 53 -17.94 -3.43 15.53
N ALA A 54 -18.44 -3.56 14.29
CA ALA A 54 -19.65 -4.33 13.98
C ALA A 54 -19.52 -5.81 14.37
N ARG A 55 -18.30 -6.37 14.34
CA ARG A 55 -17.99 -7.73 14.79
C ARG A 55 -17.55 -7.80 16.27
N GLY A 56 -17.62 -6.70 17.01
CA GLY A 56 -17.28 -6.66 18.43
C GLY A 56 -15.78 -6.69 18.75
N LYS A 57 -14.91 -6.34 17.79
CA LYS A 57 -13.45 -6.30 17.98
C LYS A 57 -12.92 -4.89 18.23
N TYR A 58 -11.86 -4.81 19.03
CA TYR A 58 -11.10 -3.58 19.31
C TYR A 58 -11.96 -2.40 19.78
N LEU A 59 -13.02 -2.69 20.56
CA LEU A 59 -14.01 -1.70 20.98
C LEU A 59 -13.38 -0.51 21.71
N THR A 60 -12.45 -0.79 22.63
CA THR A 60 -11.71 0.23 23.41
C THR A 60 -10.76 1.06 22.54
N SER A 61 -10.43 0.59 21.34
CA SER A 61 -9.58 1.28 20.36
C SER A 61 -10.38 1.80 19.16
N GLY A 62 -11.72 1.88 19.27
CA GLY A 62 -12.58 2.40 18.20
C GLY A 62 -12.55 1.56 16.91
N GLY A 63 -12.27 0.26 17.02
CA GLY A 63 -12.16 -0.64 15.88
C GLY A 63 -10.76 -0.72 15.26
N ASN A 64 -9.80 0.08 15.74
CA ASN A 64 -8.44 0.06 15.23
C ASN A 64 -7.73 -1.26 15.58
N THR A 65 -7.06 -1.86 14.61
CA THR A 65 -6.32 -3.11 14.80
C THR A 65 -4.94 -2.81 15.41
N PRO A 66 -4.46 -3.59 16.40
CA PRO A 66 -3.15 -3.39 17.00
C PRO A 66 -2.03 -3.37 15.96
N GLY A 67 -1.11 -2.40 16.08
CA GLY A 67 -0.03 -2.20 15.11
C GLY A 67 -0.41 -1.40 13.87
N HIS A 68 -1.70 -1.09 13.63
CA HIS A 68 -2.11 -0.17 12.56
C HIS A 68 -1.90 1.25 13.09
N ILE A 69 -0.71 1.77 12.85
CA ILE A 69 -0.31 3.11 13.28
C ILE A 69 -0.72 4.16 12.26
N GLN A 70 -0.71 3.80 10.97
CA GLN A 70 -1.23 4.65 9.91
C GLN A 70 -2.64 4.20 9.49
N ARG A 71 -3.47 5.16 9.10
CA ARG A 71 -4.87 4.93 8.70
C ARG A 71 -5.19 5.78 7.48
N TRP A 72 -5.62 5.15 6.40
CA TRP A 72 -5.88 5.85 5.14
C TRP A 72 -7.26 5.57 4.58
N SER A 73 -7.89 6.63 4.09
CA SER A 73 -8.92 6.50 3.05
C SER A 73 -8.28 6.08 1.73
N ALA A 74 -9.07 5.56 0.79
CA ALA A 74 -8.57 5.23 -0.54
C ALA A 74 -7.92 6.43 -1.24
N THR A 75 -8.46 7.63 -1.06
CA THR A 75 -7.92 8.86 -1.64
C THR A 75 -6.59 9.24 -1.00
N ALA A 76 -6.49 9.24 0.33
CA ALA A 76 -5.25 9.57 1.02
C ALA A 76 -4.12 8.59 0.67
N PHE A 77 -4.43 7.30 0.59
CA PHE A 77 -3.46 6.28 0.20
C PHE A 77 -2.98 6.48 -1.24
N LYS A 78 -3.89 6.76 -2.18
CA LYS A 78 -3.52 7.09 -3.57
C LYS A 78 -2.59 8.31 -3.64
N SER A 79 -2.93 9.40 -2.92
CA SER A 79 -2.11 10.62 -2.91
C SER A 79 -0.70 10.38 -2.36
N LEU A 80 -0.56 9.53 -1.35
CA LEU A 80 0.75 9.10 -0.83
C LEU A 80 1.54 8.34 -1.89
N VAL A 81 0.94 7.29 -2.46
CA VAL A 81 1.59 6.36 -3.40
C VAL A 81 1.93 7.02 -4.73
N SER A 82 1.10 7.95 -5.21
CA SER A 82 1.32 8.68 -6.47
C SER A 82 2.58 9.56 -6.47
N ARG A 83 3.16 9.86 -5.30
CA ARG A 83 4.45 10.55 -5.21
C ARG A 83 5.64 9.68 -5.63
N TYR A 84 5.47 8.36 -5.62
CA TYR A 84 6.55 7.39 -5.88
C TYR A 84 6.34 6.60 -7.16
N PHE A 85 5.09 6.33 -7.51
CA PHE A 85 4.71 5.48 -8.64
C PHE A 85 3.60 6.10 -9.48
N GLU A 86 3.51 5.66 -10.74
CA GLU A 86 2.33 5.92 -11.57
C GLU A 86 1.25 4.88 -11.23
N ILE A 87 0.09 5.31 -10.72
CA ILE A 87 -1.02 4.40 -10.45
C ILE A 87 -1.69 4.04 -11.78
N VAL A 88 -1.66 2.76 -12.12
CA VAL A 88 -2.26 2.22 -13.36
C VAL A 88 -3.71 1.81 -13.11
N GLU A 89 -3.98 1.18 -11.98
CA GLU A 89 -5.31 0.72 -11.63
C GLU A 89 -5.55 0.83 -10.13
N THR A 90 -6.79 1.14 -9.75
CA THR A 90 -7.24 1.15 -8.36
C THR A 90 -8.41 0.19 -8.22
N ARG A 91 -8.32 -0.74 -7.27
CA ARG A 91 -9.43 -1.58 -6.84
C ARG A 91 -9.72 -1.32 -5.37
N THR A 92 -11.00 -1.34 -5.01
CA THR A 92 -11.41 -1.15 -3.60
C THR A 92 -12.38 -2.23 -3.13
N PRO A 93 -12.00 -3.53 -3.24
CA PRO A 93 -12.82 -4.61 -2.70
C PRO A 93 -12.99 -4.38 -1.20
N LEU A 94 -14.19 -4.54 -0.66
CA LEU A 94 -14.40 -4.32 0.77
C LEU A 94 -13.58 -5.34 1.59
N PRO A 95 -12.83 -4.93 2.64
CA PRO A 95 -12.57 -3.56 3.12
C PRO A 95 -11.21 -2.92 2.74
N TRP A 96 -10.59 -3.29 1.62
CA TRP A 96 -9.26 -2.81 1.24
C TRP A 96 -9.25 -1.73 0.16
N THR A 97 -8.13 -1.03 0.07
CA THR A 97 -7.70 -0.29 -1.12
C THR A 97 -6.48 -1.01 -1.70
N MET A 98 -6.53 -1.35 -2.98
CA MET A 98 -5.44 -2.01 -3.71
C MET A 98 -5.07 -1.16 -4.92
N LEU A 99 -3.77 -0.92 -5.10
CA LEU A 99 -3.24 -0.14 -6.20
C LEU A 99 -2.27 -1.01 -7.00
N LEU A 100 -2.52 -1.11 -8.31
CA LEU A 100 -1.49 -1.53 -9.26
C LEU A 100 -0.75 -0.28 -9.71
N CYS A 101 0.54 -0.29 -9.52
CA CYS A 101 1.41 0.84 -9.78
C CYS A 101 2.54 0.43 -10.73
N ARG A 102 3.01 1.40 -11.51
CA ARG A 102 4.14 1.26 -12.41
C ARG A 102 5.29 2.16 -11.95
N VAL A 103 6.51 1.65 -12.02
CA VAL A 103 7.72 2.40 -11.69
C VAL A 103 7.91 3.51 -12.73
N PRO A 104 8.10 4.78 -12.34
CA PRO A 104 8.28 5.88 -13.29
C PRO A 104 9.45 5.63 -14.25
N GLY A 105 9.27 5.99 -15.52
CA GLY A 105 10.30 5.78 -16.57
C GLY A 105 10.28 4.39 -17.22
N THR A 106 9.43 3.48 -16.77
CA THR A 106 9.26 2.18 -17.45
C THR A 106 8.36 2.31 -18.69
N PRO A 107 8.75 1.72 -19.85
CA PRO A 107 7.98 1.82 -21.08
C PRO A 107 6.54 1.32 -20.91
N ARG A 108 5.57 2.07 -21.46
CA ARG A 108 4.21 1.58 -21.65
C ARG A 108 4.24 0.56 -22.79
N ARG A 109 3.99 -0.72 -22.52
CA ARG A 109 3.64 -1.65 -23.61
C ARG A 109 2.20 -1.33 -24.02
N GLY A 110 2.01 -1.03 -25.31
CA GLY A 110 0.70 -0.88 -25.94
C GLY A 110 -0.02 -2.20 -26.10
#